data_AF-A0A1I8CTD7-F1
#
_entry.id   AF-A0A1I8CTD7-F1
#
_cell.length_a   1.000
_cell.length_b   1.000
_cell.length_c   1.000
_cell.angle_alpha   90.00
_cell.angle_beta   90.00
_cell.angle_gamma   90.00
#
_symmetry.space_group_name_H-M   'P 1'
#
loop_
_entity.id
_entity.type
_entity.pdbx_description
1 polymer ?
#
loop_
_entity_poly.entity_id
_entity_poly.type
_entity_poly.pdbx_seq_one_letter_code
_entity_poly.pdbx_strand_id
1 'polypeptide(L)'
;MITLKSATWTTILMELVLSCVLFVSSLAVMAAQSNSIDLKGQRQHPSFSVILASILALSTILTCIQAMFALTHSRKSWLIPHIAIIIIVSGFHVVFSINWLNELSKFGNLADWITTVITCLLMQSLLFTSIYLDTRVYKYMD
;
A
#
# COMPACT_ATOMS: atom_id res chain seq x y z
N MET A 1 -7.02 23.95 -11.19
CA MET A 1 -5.83 23.09 -11.38
C MET A 1 -4.88 23.10 -10.19
N ILE A 2 -4.52 24.28 -9.63
CA ILE A 2 -3.56 24.37 -8.51
C ILE A 2 -4.02 23.57 -7.27
N THR A 3 -5.30 23.67 -6.89
CA THR A 3 -5.88 22.92 -5.76
C THR A 3 -5.85 21.40 -5.96
N LEU A 4 -6.14 20.93 -7.18
CA LEU A 4 -6.13 19.52 -7.53
C LEU A 4 -4.70 18.95 -7.51
N LYS A 5 -3.74 19.65 -8.11
CA LYS A 5 -2.32 19.28 -8.09
C LYS A 5 -1.76 19.24 -6.68
N SER A 6 -2.14 20.20 -5.83
CA SER A 6 -1.75 20.23 -4.42
C SER A 6 -2.34 19.05 -3.64
N ALA A 7 -3.62 18.73 -3.84
CA ALA A 7 -4.26 17.60 -3.17
C ALA A 7 -3.63 16.26 -3.57
N THR A 8 -3.36 16.06 -4.86
CA THR A 8 -2.65 14.88 -5.37
C THR A 8 -1.25 14.78 -4.78
N TRP A 9 -0.51 15.90 -4.71
CA TRP A 9 0.81 15.93 -4.10
C TRP A 9 0.79 15.49 -2.63
N THR A 10 -0.15 16.01 -1.84
CA THR A 10 -0.31 15.61 -0.43
C THR A 10 -0.66 14.13 -0.31
N THR A 11 -1.52 13.61 -1.20
CA THR A 11 -1.92 12.20 -1.19
C THR A 11 -0.73 11.29 -1.51
N ILE A 12 0.05 11.60 -2.55
CA ILE A 12 1.26 10.85 -2.90
C ILE A 12 2.29 10.88 -1.76
N LEU A 13 2.45 12.02 -1.08
CA LEU A 13 3.33 12.10 0.09
C LEU A 13 2.88 11.19 1.24
N MET A 14 1.58 11.14 1.51
CA MET A 14 1.02 10.23 2.52
C MET A 14 1.25 8.77 2.13
N GLU A 15 1.04 8.42 0.85
CA GLU A 15 1.28 7.09 0.32
C GLU A 15 2.76 6.69 0.40
N LEU A 16 3.67 7.62 0.13
CA LEU A 16 5.10 7.41 0.27
C LEU A 16 5.47 7.07 1.72
N VAL A 17 4.97 7.82 2.69
CA VAL A 17 5.23 7.56 4.13
C VAL A 17 4.67 6.20 4.54
N LEU A 18 3.42 5.90 4.18
CA LEU A 18 2.79 4.62 4.51
C LEU A 18 3.51 3.43 3.84
N SER A 19 3.97 3.61 2.60
CA SER A 19 4.73 2.57 1.87
C SER A 19 6.09 2.31 2.50
N CYS A 20 6.78 3.35 2.99
CA CYS A 20 8.02 3.19 3.77
C CYS A 20 7.78 2.41 5.06
N VAL A 21 6.72 2.74 5.81
CA VAL A 21 6.35 2.00 7.02
C VAL A 21 6.07 0.54 6.68
N LEU A 22 5.24 0.28 5.67
CA LEU A 22 4.90 -1.08 5.24
C LEU A 22 6.13 -1.87 4.79
N PHE A 23 7.06 -1.24 4.07
CA PHE A 23 8.29 -1.87 3.61
C PHE A 23 9.16 -2.30 4.79
N VAL A 24 9.43 -1.40 5.74
CA VAL A 24 10.25 -1.69 6.93
C VAL A 24 9.58 -2.74 7.81
N SER A 25 8.26 -2.62 8.04
CA SER A 25 7.50 -3.63 8.80
C SER A 25 7.55 -5.01 8.13
N SER A 26 7.43 -5.08 6.81
CA SER A 26 7.51 -6.35 6.07
C SER A 26 8.90 -6.99 6.18
N LEU A 27 9.97 -6.20 6.06
CA LEU A 27 11.34 -6.68 6.26
C LEU A 27 11.58 -7.18 7.68
N ALA A 28 11.04 -6.49 8.69
CA ALA A 28 11.12 -6.92 10.09
C ALA A 28 10.42 -8.27 10.31
N VAL A 29 9.23 -8.46 9.73
CA VAL A 29 8.51 -9.74 9.78
C VAL A 29 9.29 -10.84 9.05
N MET A 30 9.85 -10.56 7.87
CA MET A 30 10.69 -11.53 7.16
C MET A 30 11.94 -11.92 7.95
N ALA A 31 12.58 -10.97 8.60
CA ALA A 31 13.73 -11.22 9.47
C ALA A 31 13.32 -12.06 10.68
N ALA A 32 12.19 -11.76 11.32
CA ALA A 32 11.66 -12.55 12.43
C ALA A 32 11.36 -13.99 12.00
N GLN A 33 10.66 -14.19 10.87
CA GLN A 33 10.37 -15.51 10.32
C GLN A 33 11.66 -16.28 10.02
N SER A 34 12.62 -15.66 9.33
CA SER A 34 13.87 -16.31 8.94
C SER A 34 14.77 -16.70 10.12
N ASN A 35 14.64 -16.02 11.27
CA ASN A 35 15.38 -16.31 12.49
C ASN A 35 14.60 -17.18 13.49
N SER A 36 13.34 -17.53 13.19
CA SER A 36 12.48 -18.33 14.06
C SER A 36 12.49 -19.80 13.68
N ILE A 37 12.19 -20.64 14.67
CA ILE A 37 12.04 -22.08 14.53
C ILE A 37 10.59 -22.42 14.84
N ASP A 38 9.95 -23.17 13.96
CA ASP A 38 8.58 -23.63 14.16
C ASP A 38 8.50 -24.70 15.27
N LEU A 39 7.29 -25.00 15.75
CA LEU A 39 7.00 -26.02 16.77
C LEU A 39 7.57 -27.40 16.43
N LYS A 40 7.84 -27.67 15.15
CA LYS A 40 8.44 -28.91 14.64
C LYS A 40 9.98 -28.87 14.56
N GLY A 41 10.62 -27.82 15.04
CA GLY A 41 12.08 -27.68 15.02
C GLY A 41 12.66 -27.25 13.66
N GLN A 42 11.82 -26.88 12.70
CA GLN A 42 12.26 -26.45 11.36
C GLN A 42 12.39 -24.93 11.27
N ARG A 43 13.38 -24.44 10.51
CA ARG A 43 13.48 -23.00 10.22
C ARG A 43 12.25 -22.53 9.49
N GLN A 44 11.64 -21.43 9.95
CA GLN A 44 10.54 -20.83 9.23
C GLN A 44 11.07 -20.08 8.00
N HIS A 45 10.31 -20.16 6.90
CA HIS A 45 10.56 -19.38 5.70
C HIS A 45 9.57 -18.22 5.64
N PRO A 46 9.98 -17.04 5.14
CA PRO A 46 9.09 -15.91 5.02
C PRO A 46 7.89 -16.25 4.14
N SER A 47 6.70 -15.89 4.61
CA SER A 47 5.47 -16.19 3.87
C SER A 47 5.42 -15.43 2.55
N PHE A 48 4.83 -16.04 1.52
CA PHE A 48 4.69 -15.43 0.19
C PHE A 48 3.99 -14.06 0.26
N SER A 49 2.97 -13.91 1.11
CA SER A 49 2.24 -12.65 1.28
C SER A 49 3.12 -11.51 1.80
N VAL A 50 4.04 -11.79 2.74
CA VAL A 50 4.95 -10.76 3.29
C VAL A 50 6.00 -10.37 2.25
N ILE A 51 6.54 -11.34 1.50
CA ILE A 51 7.46 -11.05 0.39
C ILE A 51 6.75 -10.16 -0.64
N LEU A 52 5.55 -10.52 -1.05
CA LEU A 52 4.78 -9.75 -2.03
C LEU A 52 4.45 -8.34 -1.51
N ALA A 53 4.08 -8.20 -0.23
CA ALA A 53 3.85 -6.90 0.40
C ALA A 53 5.11 -6.02 0.36
N SER A 54 6.30 -6.59 0.62
CA SER A 54 7.56 -5.83 0.54
C SER A 54 7.89 -5.35 -0.89
N ILE A 55 7.67 -6.19 -1.90
CA ILE A 55 7.90 -5.85 -3.32
C ILE A 55 6.94 -4.75 -3.77
N LEU A 56 5.66 -4.86 -3.41
CA LEU A 56 4.64 -3.87 -3.73
C LEU A 56 4.92 -2.54 -3.01
N ALA A 57 5.32 -2.58 -1.74
CA ALA A 57 5.69 -1.38 -0.99
C ALA A 57 6.88 -0.66 -1.62
N LEU A 58 7.94 -1.38 -1.99
CA LEU A 58 9.10 -0.81 -2.68
C LEU A 58 8.73 -0.22 -4.04
N SER A 59 7.90 -0.93 -4.81
CA SER A 59 7.42 -0.45 -6.11
C SER A 59 6.57 0.83 -5.96
N THR A 60 5.76 0.91 -4.91
CA THR A 60 4.97 2.10 -4.58
C THR A 60 5.87 3.27 -4.21
N ILE A 61 6.92 3.06 -3.40
CA ILE A 61 7.91 4.10 -3.09
C ILE A 61 8.53 4.69 -4.36
N LEU A 62 9.02 3.84 -5.27
CA LEU A 62 9.67 4.28 -6.51
C LEU A 62 8.72 5.06 -7.42
N THR A 63 7.49 4.57 -7.57
CA THR A 63 6.48 5.22 -8.40
C THR A 63 5.92 6.49 -7.76
N CYS A 64 5.85 6.61 -6.42
CA CYS A 64 5.50 7.86 -5.74
C CYS A 64 6.56 8.94 -6.04
N ILE A 65 7.85 8.59 -5.92
CA ILE A 65 8.95 9.51 -6.28
C ILE A 65 8.83 9.94 -7.74
N GLN A 66 8.58 8.99 -8.65
CA GLN A 66 8.36 9.30 -10.06
C GLN A 66 7.13 10.20 -10.29
N ALA A 67 6.03 9.95 -9.59
CA ALA A 67 4.81 10.76 -9.67
C ALA A 67 5.04 12.19 -9.17
N MET A 68 5.81 12.38 -8.11
CA MET A 68 6.21 13.71 -7.64
C MET A 68 7.03 14.46 -8.72
N PHE A 69 7.96 13.78 -9.42
CA PHE A 69 8.64 14.38 -10.56
C PHE A 69 7.69 14.69 -11.72
N ALA A 70 6.74 13.79 -12.01
CA ALA A 70 5.72 13.96 -13.03
C ALA A 70 4.90 15.23 -12.79
N LEU A 71 4.44 15.43 -11.54
CA LEU A 71 3.70 16.61 -11.12
C LEU A 71 4.57 17.87 -11.21
N THR A 72 5.82 17.83 -10.76
CA THR A 72 6.72 18.99 -10.82
C THR A 72 6.97 19.47 -12.25
N HIS A 73 7.29 18.53 -13.15
CA HIS A 73 7.64 18.82 -14.55
C HIS A 73 6.43 18.81 -15.50
N SER A 74 5.22 18.68 -14.97
CA SER A 74 3.97 18.60 -15.74
C SER A 74 3.97 17.50 -16.82
N ARG A 75 4.66 16.37 -16.60
CA ARG A 75 4.74 15.26 -17.58
C ARG A 75 3.75 14.15 -17.26
N LYS A 76 2.57 14.18 -17.89
CA LYS A 76 1.48 13.22 -17.63
C LYS A 76 1.85 11.75 -17.79
N SER A 77 2.70 11.39 -18.76
CA SER A 77 3.07 9.98 -19.02
C SER A 77 3.81 9.34 -17.85
N TRP A 78 4.46 10.13 -17.01
CA TRP A 78 5.20 9.65 -15.85
C TRP A 78 4.29 9.36 -14.65
N LEU A 79 3.01 9.73 -14.71
CA LEU A 79 2.01 9.41 -13.70
C LEU A 79 1.37 8.02 -13.92
N ILE A 80 1.45 7.48 -15.14
CA ILE A 80 0.83 6.19 -15.51
C ILE A 80 1.35 5.03 -14.63
N PRO A 81 2.67 4.87 -14.40
CA PRO A 81 3.18 3.79 -13.56
C PRO A 81 2.65 3.85 -12.12
N HIS A 82 2.46 5.07 -11.59
CA HIS A 82 1.90 5.27 -10.25
C HIS A 82 0.42 4.85 -10.19
N ILE A 83 -0.40 5.30 -11.14
CA ILE A 83 -1.81 4.89 -11.21
C ILE A 83 -1.92 3.35 -11.31
N ALA A 84 -1.08 2.73 -12.13
CA ALA A 84 -1.08 1.27 -12.29
C ALA A 84 -0.72 0.53 -10.99
N ILE A 85 0.33 0.97 -10.26
CA ILE A 85 0.71 0.29 -9.03
C ILE A 85 -0.34 0.48 -7.93
N ILE A 86 -0.96 1.66 -7.80
CA ILE A 86 -1.98 1.90 -6.78
C ILE A 86 -3.22 1.03 -7.02
N ILE A 87 -3.59 0.77 -8.27
CA ILE A 87 -4.65 -0.20 -8.61
C ILE A 87 -4.26 -1.62 -8.15
N ILE A 88 -3.02 -2.05 -8.41
CA ILE A 88 -2.53 -3.38 -8.00
C ILE A 88 -2.50 -3.49 -6.47
N VAL A 89 -1.97 -2.48 -5.78
CA VAL A 89 -1.92 -2.40 -4.31
C VAL A 89 -3.32 -2.41 -3.71
N SER A 90 -4.26 -1.69 -4.31
CA SER A 90 -5.67 -1.69 -3.91
C SER A 90 -6.29 -3.09 -4.00
N GLY A 91 -6.08 -3.80 -5.11
CA GLY A 91 -6.54 -5.18 -5.27
C GLY A 91 -5.89 -6.13 -4.25
N PHE A 92 -4.58 -6.02 -4.04
CA PHE A 92 -3.85 -6.79 -3.04
C PHE A 92 -4.39 -6.53 -1.62
N HIS A 93 -4.62 -5.26 -1.28
CA HIS A 93 -5.13 -4.86 0.03
C HIS A 93 -6.51 -5.44 0.31
N VAL A 94 -7.42 -5.48 -0.68
CA VAL A 94 -8.74 -6.12 -0.53
C VAL A 94 -8.60 -7.61 -0.21
N VAL A 95 -7.81 -8.35 -0.99
CA VAL A 95 -7.61 -9.79 -0.80
C VAL A 95 -6.96 -10.06 0.56
N PHE A 96 -5.93 -9.29 0.91
CA PHE A 96 -5.24 -9.42 2.20
C PHE A 96 -6.17 -9.13 3.38
N SER A 97 -6.97 -8.06 3.28
CA SER A 97 -7.94 -7.68 4.31
C SER A 97 -9.00 -8.76 4.53
N ILE A 98 -9.55 -9.35 3.47
CA ILE A 98 -10.53 -10.45 3.58
C ILE A 98 -9.91 -11.67 4.27
N ASN A 99 -8.70 -12.05 3.87
CA ASN A 99 -8.01 -13.19 4.49
C ASN A 99 -7.75 -12.94 5.97
N TRP A 100 -7.28 -11.75 6.32
CA TRP A 100 -7.00 -11.40 7.71
C TRP A 100 -8.27 -11.31 8.56
N LEU A 101 -9.34 -10.74 8.01
CA LEU A 101 -10.64 -10.66 8.68
C LEU A 101 -11.24 -12.06 8.94
N ASN A 102 -11.06 -12.99 8.01
CA ASN A 102 -11.46 -14.38 8.18
C ASN A 102 -10.69 -15.08 9.30
N GLU A 103 -9.40 -14.81 9.46
CA GLU A 103 -8.61 -15.34 10.59
C GLU A 103 -9.04 -14.72 11.92
N LEU A 104 -9.20 -13.39 11.96
CA LEU A 104 -9.68 -12.67 13.15
C LEU A 104 -11.08 -13.10 13.56
N SER A 105 -11.97 -13.44 12.63
CA SER A 105 -13.31 -13.94 12.96
C SER A 105 -13.29 -15.27 13.74
N LYS A 106 -12.22 -16.06 13.60
CA LYS A 106 -12.07 -17.36 14.26
C LYS A 106 -11.40 -17.27 15.63
N PHE A 107 -10.47 -16.32 15.80
CA PHE A 107 -9.56 -16.29 16.95
C PHE A 107 -9.50 -14.94 17.69
N GLY A 108 -10.05 -13.88 17.12
CA GLY A 108 -9.95 -12.52 17.62
C GLY A 108 -11.14 -12.08 18.49
N ASN A 109 -10.93 -11.04 19.29
CA ASN A 109 -12.00 -10.39 20.04
C ASN A 109 -12.77 -9.41 19.15
N LEU A 110 -14.01 -9.09 19.54
CA LEU A 110 -14.87 -8.16 18.80
C LEU A 110 -14.22 -6.79 18.57
N ALA A 111 -13.48 -6.27 19.56
CA ALA A 111 -12.78 -4.99 19.44
C ALA A 111 -11.67 -5.02 18.38
N ASP A 112 -10.87 -6.09 18.34
CA ASP A 112 -9.80 -6.27 17.34
C ASP A 112 -10.39 -6.42 15.94
N TRP A 113 -11.53 -7.09 15.84
CA TRP A 113 -12.25 -7.22 14.58
C TRP A 113 -12.76 -5.86 14.08
N ILE A 114 -13.45 -5.08 14.93
CA ILE A 114 -13.98 -3.76 14.58
C ILE A 114 -12.86 -2.80 14.18
N THR A 115 -11.78 -2.75 14.96
CA THR A 115 -10.63 -1.89 14.66
C THR A 115 -9.99 -2.28 13.33
N THR A 116 -9.86 -3.56 13.03
CA THR A 116 -9.36 -4.05 11.74
C THR A 116 -10.27 -3.67 10.57
N VAL A 117 -11.59 -3.80 10.71
CA VAL A 117 -12.53 -3.37 9.65
C VAL A 117 -12.39 -1.88 9.38
N ILE A 118 -12.35 -1.06 10.43
CA ILE A 118 -12.25 0.40 10.29
C ILE A 118 -10.93 0.79 9.62
N THR A 119 -9.80 0.20 10.01
CA THR A 119 -8.50 0.50 9.40
C THR A 119 -8.43 0.05 7.94
N CYS A 120 -8.95 -1.14 7.62
CA CYS A 120 -9.06 -1.61 6.24
C CYS A 120 -9.91 -0.67 5.37
N LEU A 121 -11.08 -0.21 5.87
CA LEU A 121 -11.94 0.71 5.12
C LEU A 121 -11.26 2.08 4.91
N LEU A 122 -10.60 2.60 5.94
CA LEU A 122 -9.86 3.86 5.85
C LEU A 122 -8.74 3.76 4.81
N MET A 123 -7.93 2.72 4.87
CA MET A 123 -6.84 2.53 3.90
C MET A 123 -7.38 2.36 2.48
N GLN A 124 -8.46 1.60 2.31
CA GLN A 124 -9.10 1.40 1.01
C GLN A 124 -9.64 2.73 0.43
N SER A 125 -10.26 3.56 1.28
CA SER A 125 -10.76 4.88 0.87
C SER A 125 -9.63 5.83 0.44
N LEU A 126 -8.47 5.75 1.09
CA LEU A 126 -7.29 6.54 0.76
C LEU A 126 -6.76 6.13 -0.63
N LEU A 127 -6.60 4.82 -0.88
CA LEU A 127 -6.14 4.31 -2.16
C LEU A 127 -7.09 4.69 -3.32
N PHE A 128 -8.41 4.61 -3.11
CA PHE A 128 -9.37 5.06 -4.12
C PHE A 128 -9.34 6.57 -4.35
N THR A 129 -9.16 7.35 -3.29
CA THR A 129 -9.00 8.80 -3.39
C THR A 129 -7.76 9.15 -4.20
N SER A 130 -6.65 8.45 -3.98
CA SER A 130 -5.43 8.61 -4.77
C SER A 130 -5.63 8.32 -6.25
N ILE A 131 -6.22 7.17 -6.59
CA ILE A 131 -6.55 6.82 -7.99
C ILE A 131 -7.43 7.90 -8.63
N TYR A 132 -8.45 8.36 -7.92
CA TYR A 132 -9.34 9.42 -8.40
C TYR A 132 -8.56 10.72 -8.65
N LEU A 133 -7.75 11.17 -7.69
CA LEU A 133 -6.99 12.41 -7.81
C LEU A 133 -5.94 12.33 -8.93
N ASP A 134 -5.19 11.24 -9.01
CA ASP A 134 -4.19 11.01 -10.06
C ASP A 134 -4.82 10.99 -11.45
N THR A 135 -5.93 10.25 -11.63
CA THR A 135 -6.62 10.19 -12.93
C THR A 135 -7.22 11.52 -13.32
N ARG A 136 -7.70 12.33 -12.36
CA ARG A 136 -8.17 13.69 -12.63
C ARG A 136 -7.00 14.58 -13.02
N VAL A 137 -5.89 14.57 -12.29
CA VAL A 137 -4.70 15.36 -12.64
C VAL A 137 -4.14 14.95 -14.00
N TYR A 138 -4.02 13.65 -14.29
CA TYR A 138 -3.59 13.14 -15.59
C TYR A 138 -4.40 13.72 -16.76
N LYS A 139 -5.73 13.82 -16.61
CA LYS A 139 -6.62 14.38 -17.65
C LYS A 139 -6.46 15.88 -17.87
N TYR A 140 -6.00 16.62 -16.85
CA TYR A 140 -5.86 18.08 -16.90
C TYR A 140 -4.40 18.55 -17.04
N MET A 141 -3.43 17.64 -17.08
CA MET A 141 -2.04 17.95 -17.42
C MET A 141 -1.90 17.98 -18.93
N ASP A 142 -1.47 19.12 -19.46
CA ASP A 142 -1.20 19.32 -20.89
C ASP A 142 0.01 18.48 -21.35
#